data_AF-A0A9W6IZY2-F1
#
_entry.id   AF-A0A9W6IZY2-F1
#
_cell.length_a   1.000
_cell.length_b   1.000
_cell.length_c   1.000
_cell.angle_alpha   90.00
_cell.angle_beta   90.00
_cell.angle_gamma   90.00
#
_symmetry.space_group_name_H-M   'P 1'
#
loop_
_entity.id
_entity.type
_entity.pdbx_description
1 polymer ?
#
loop_
_entity_poly.entity_id
_entity_poly.type
_entity_poly.pdbx_seq_one_letter_code
_entity_poly.pdbx_strand_id
1 'polypeptide(L)'
;MTPVPGGAFASIEVYDDIDKAQPIWTALIQTAFVSTYQNPSFLKAWVDNVAAHEGVRPMIVVARDEEGRAVALLPLGRRRQLGARIAEFLGGSHVNYNAPVIRRDALARFTRDESLRLLAEAARQTGVDLYVLRRQPAEWEGEANPFAALPSLPSTDPAYSGPLAPSFEDFERLNFSAKARSKQRRKMRRFEERGSTRLYHADNDADRRRLIDAFLDQKARQFAGRGVGDVFDKPGVRDFLASAAGIGGRPPALDLYGFDVEGEAIAVAGGLIHDGRYSGMLLSITSGEHAKYSPGEMLLNFVVAEQIRRGARTFDLGVGAAGYKTMYCPNVEILRDTLLGVTPIGRAVAGVLSARTAATTWVKSNPRAYALVTRLRGLRARQRSEPEAAADD
;
A
#
# COMPACT_ATOMS: atom_id res chain seq x y z
N MET A 1 -20.84 11.63 28.55
CA MET A 1 -21.83 11.99 27.51
C MET A 1 -22.68 10.76 27.28
N THR A 2 -24.00 10.90 27.38
CA THR A 2 -24.98 9.80 27.28
C THR A 2 -24.93 9.17 25.88
N PRO A 3 -25.03 7.84 25.73
CA PRO A 3 -25.12 7.20 24.42
C PRO A 3 -26.20 7.89 23.58
N VAL A 4 -25.93 8.17 22.30
CA VAL A 4 -26.98 8.59 21.37
C VAL A 4 -27.72 7.30 20.98
N PRO A 5 -28.98 7.11 21.41
CA PRO A 5 -29.72 5.89 21.09
C PRO A 5 -29.81 5.75 19.57
N GLY A 6 -29.39 4.61 19.04
CA GLY A 6 -29.41 4.34 17.59
C GLY A 6 -28.20 4.87 16.80
N GLY A 7 -27.14 5.36 17.45
CA GLY A 7 -25.88 5.71 16.79
C GLY A 7 -25.12 4.50 16.21
N ALA A 8 -24.08 4.75 15.42
CA ALA A 8 -23.26 3.69 14.81
C ALA A 8 -22.42 2.90 15.84
N PHE A 9 -22.15 3.50 16.99
CA PHE A 9 -21.42 2.91 18.12
C PHE A 9 -21.81 3.60 19.45
N ALA A 10 -21.72 2.87 20.55
CA ALA A 10 -22.04 3.35 21.90
C ALA A 10 -20.79 3.81 22.69
N SER A 11 -19.64 3.16 22.47
CA SER A 11 -18.39 3.48 23.18
C SER A 11 -17.15 3.27 22.30
N ILE A 12 -16.01 3.79 22.75
CA ILE A 12 -14.71 3.54 22.11
C ILE A 12 -13.65 3.13 23.15
N GLU A 13 -12.70 2.33 22.70
CA GLU A 13 -11.47 1.98 23.39
C GLU A 13 -10.27 2.33 22.50
N VAL A 14 -9.17 2.78 23.11
CA VAL A 14 -7.92 3.07 22.38
C VAL A 14 -6.80 2.20 22.91
N TYR A 15 -6.14 1.49 22.00
CA TYR A 15 -5.01 0.62 22.27
C TYR A 15 -3.73 1.25 21.69
N ASP A 16 -2.69 1.40 22.52
CA ASP A 16 -1.36 1.83 22.09
C ASP A 16 -0.42 0.65 21.79
N ASP A 17 -0.92 -0.57 22.03
CA ASP A 17 -0.29 -1.85 21.76
C ASP A 17 -1.14 -2.62 20.75
N ILE A 18 -0.54 -2.92 19.60
CA ILE A 18 -1.22 -3.63 18.51
C ILE A 18 -1.59 -5.06 18.90
N ASP A 19 -0.81 -5.70 19.79
CA ASP A 19 -1.03 -7.10 20.18
C ASP A 19 -2.34 -7.25 20.98
N LYS A 20 -2.70 -6.23 21.76
CA LYS A 20 -3.97 -6.20 22.51
C LYS A 20 -5.18 -6.01 21.60
N ALA A 21 -5.03 -5.27 20.51
CA ALA A 21 -6.10 -5.05 19.54
C ALA A 21 -6.22 -6.18 18.49
N GLN A 22 -5.16 -6.96 18.29
CA GLN A 22 -5.07 -7.97 17.22
C GLN A 22 -6.18 -9.03 17.26
N PRO A 23 -6.59 -9.60 18.42
CA PRO A 23 -7.68 -10.57 18.46
C PRO A 23 -9.02 -9.96 18.01
N ILE A 24 -9.32 -8.74 18.44
CA ILE A 24 -10.54 -8.00 18.07
C ILE A 24 -10.54 -7.73 16.56
N TRP A 25 -9.40 -7.26 16.05
CA TRP A 25 -9.23 -6.95 14.63
C TRP A 25 -9.36 -8.19 13.75
N THR A 26 -8.72 -9.30 14.14
CA THR A 26 -8.75 -10.57 13.39
C THR A 26 -10.16 -11.15 13.32
N ALA A 27 -10.98 -10.98 14.37
CA ALA A 27 -12.38 -11.37 14.34
C ALA A 27 -13.21 -10.43 13.45
N LEU A 28 -13.02 -9.11 13.59
CA LEU A 28 -13.81 -8.11 12.88
C LEU A 28 -13.60 -8.17 11.35
N ILE A 29 -12.36 -8.39 10.90
CA ILE A 29 -12.02 -8.34 9.46
C ILE A 29 -12.75 -9.41 8.62
N GLN A 30 -13.24 -10.49 9.25
CA GLN A 30 -13.94 -11.57 8.54
C GLN A 30 -15.28 -11.13 7.94
N THR A 31 -15.90 -10.09 8.50
CA THR A 31 -17.23 -9.60 8.10
C THR A 31 -17.26 -8.08 7.93
N ALA A 32 -16.10 -7.47 7.69
CA ALA A 32 -15.96 -6.03 7.61
C ALA A 32 -15.84 -5.50 6.17
N PHE A 33 -16.32 -4.29 5.97
CA PHE A 33 -15.77 -3.36 4.99
C PHE A 33 -14.32 -3.06 5.37
N VAL A 34 -13.39 -3.45 4.51
CA VAL A 34 -11.95 -3.35 4.79
C VAL A 34 -11.14 -3.47 3.51
N SER A 35 -10.06 -2.69 3.39
CA SER A 35 -9.11 -2.89 2.29
C SER A 35 -8.13 -4.01 2.58
N THR A 36 -7.53 -4.59 1.54
CA THR A 36 -6.50 -5.64 1.64
C THR A 36 -5.34 -5.26 2.57
N TYR A 37 -5.03 -3.96 2.70
CA TYR A 37 -3.91 -3.45 3.48
C TYR A 37 -4.22 -3.24 4.97
N GLN A 38 -5.47 -3.38 5.40
CA GLN A 38 -5.84 -3.42 6.82
C GLN A 38 -5.78 -4.85 7.40
N ASN A 39 -5.00 -5.72 6.77
CA ASN A 39 -4.68 -7.04 7.32
C ASN A 39 -3.91 -6.90 8.65
N PRO A 40 -4.39 -7.49 9.76
CA PRO A 40 -3.79 -7.31 11.08
C PRO A 40 -2.36 -7.84 11.16
N SER A 41 -2.06 -8.98 10.52
CA SER A 41 -0.72 -9.57 10.51
C SER A 41 0.28 -8.72 9.73
N PHE A 42 -0.16 -8.17 8.59
CA PHE A 42 0.67 -7.26 7.79
C PHE A 42 0.99 -5.97 8.55
N LEU A 43 -0.02 -5.32 9.14
CA LEU A 43 0.19 -4.06 9.87
C LEU A 43 0.93 -4.29 11.19
N LYS A 44 0.77 -5.45 11.84
CA LYS A 44 1.63 -5.85 12.95
C LYS A 44 3.09 -5.98 12.52
N ALA A 45 3.38 -6.68 11.42
CA ALA A 45 4.74 -6.79 10.90
C ALA A 45 5.35 -5.40 10.62
N TRP A 46 4.55 -4.45 10.13
CA TRP A 46 5.01 -3.07 9.92
C TRP A 46 5.24 -2.33 11.25
N VAL A 47 4.36 -2.50 12.24
CA VAL A 47 4.52 -1.89 13.57
C VAL A 47 5.78 -2.40 14.27
N ASP A 48 5.97 -3.72 14.28
CA ASP A 48 7.07 -4.39 14.98
C ASP A 48 8.44 -3.95 14.42
N ASN A 49 8.53 -3.67 13.12
CA ASN A 49 9.81 -3.48 12.45
C ASN A 49 10.05 -2.06 11.92
N VAL A 50 9.02 -1.26 11.61
CA VAL A 50 9.18 0.04 10.92
C VAL A 50 8.67 1.23 11.73
N ALA A 51 7.55 1.09 12.45
CA ALA A 51 6.87 2.23 13.07
C ALA A 51 7.78 3.07 13.97
N ALA A 52 8.60 2.42 14.82
CA ALA A 52 9.52 3.09 15.72
C ALA A 52 10.58 3.94 14.97
N HIS A 53 11.13 3.43 13.86
CA HIS A 53 12.07 4.15 13.02
C HIS A 53 11.46 5.37 12.33
N GLU A 54 10.16 5.33 12.03
CA GLU A 54 9.41 6.48 11.49
C GLU A 54 8.83 7.40 12.57
N GLY A 55 9.15 7.16 13.85
CA GLY A 55 8.63 7.94 14.98
C GLY A 55 7.13 7.78 15.19
N VAL A 56 6.54 6.72 14.64
CA VAL A 56 5.13 6.35 14.79
C VAL A 56 4.99 5.43 16.01
N ARG A 57 3.92 5.63 16.76
CA ARG A 57 3.47 4.74 17.83
C ARG A 57 2.05 4.26 17.54
N PRO A 58 1.70 2.99 17.81
CA PRO A 58 0.35 2.52 17.55
C PRO A 58 -0.70 3.33 18.34
N MET A 59 -1.87 3.49 17.72
CA MET A 59 -3.06 4.11 18.29
C MET A 59 -4.29 3.48 17.61
N ILE A 60 -4.65 2.27 18.02
CA ILE A 60 -5.76 1.53 17.43
C ILE A 60 -7.03 1.93 18.16
N VAL A 61 -7.98 2.51 17.44
CA VAL A 61 -9.28 2.91 17.99
C VAL A 61 -10.28 1.81 17.69
N VAL A 62 -10.96 1.27 18.70
CA VAL A 62 -12.02 0.27 18.56
C VAL A 62 -13.33 0.90 19.02
N ALA A 63 -14.35 0.89 18.16
CA ALA A 63 -15.70 1.31 18.49
C ALA A 63 -16.58 0.09 18.77
N ARG A 64 -17.44 0.17 19.79
CA ARG A 64 -18.34 -0.91 20.21
C ARG A 64 -19.80 -0.49 20.19
N ASP A 65 -20.70 -1.42 19.88
CA ASP A 65 -22.15 -1.23 20.02
C ASP A 65 -22.60 -1.27 21.49
N GLU A 66 -23.91 -1.12 21.73
CA GLU A 66 -24.52 -1.13 23.07
C GLU A 66 -24.33 -2.49 23.78
N GLU A 67 -24.19 -3.57 23.01
CA GLU A 67 -23.89 -4.91 23.54
C GLU A 67 -22.39 -5.15 23.75
N GLY A 68 -21.53 -4.15 23.53
CA GLY A 68 -20.09 -4.24 23.73
C GLY A 68 -19.34 -4.97 22.61
N ARG A 69 -19.99 -5.29 21.49
CA ARG A 69 -19.36 -5.96 20.35
C ARG A 69 -18.62 -4.94 19.49
N ALA A 70 -17.46 -5.30 18.96
CA ALA A 70 -16.72 -4.43 18.05
C ALA A 70 -17.52 -4.20 16.74
N VAL A 71 -17.69 -2.94 16.37
CA VAL A 71 -18.40 -2.52 15.15
C VAL A 71 -17.50 -1.78 14.17
N ALA A 72 -16.47 -1.09 14.67
CA ALA A 72 -15.46 -0.48 13.83
C ALA A 72 -14.09 -0.49 14.51
N LEU A 73 -13.03 -0.43 13.70
CA LEU A 73 -11.65 -0.31 14.13
C LEU A 73 -10.92 0.65 13.17
N LEU A 74 -10.15 1.58 13.74
CA LEU A 74 -9.25 2.46 12.99
C LEU A 74 -7.80 2.06 13.31
N PRO A 75 -7.07 1.46 12.36
CA PRO A 75 -5.69 1.05 12.58
C PRO A 75 -4.76 2.24 12.38
N LEU A 76 -4.76 3.15 13.37
CA LEU A 76 -3.98 4.38 13.32
C LEU A 76 -2.65 4.22 14.08
N GLY A 77 -1.70 5.05 13.69
CA GLY A 77 -0.51 5.37 14.45
C GLY A 77 -0.47 6.88 14.71
N ARG A 78 0.21 7.27 15.78
CA ARG A 78 0.42 8.66 16.17
C ARG A 78 1.89 9.04 16.14
N ARG A 79 2.19 10.26 15.70
CA ARG A 79 3.53 10.86 15.76
C ARG A 79 3.45 12.36 15.96
N ARG A 80 4.58 12.99 16.30
CA ARG A 80 4.69 14.45 16.35
C ARG A 80 5.33 14.99 15.08
N GLN A 81 4.73 16.01 14.49
CA GLN A 81 5.28 16.71 13.32
C GLN A 81 4.80 18.17 13.34
N LEU A 82 5.73 19.11 13.07
CA LEU A 82 5.43 20.55 13.06
C LEU A 82 4.73 21.03 14.35
N GLY A 83 5.12 20.48 15.50
CA GLY A 83 4.53 20.80 16.81
C GLY A 83 3.19 20.12 17.12
N ALA A 84 2.48 19.58 16.13
CA ALA A 84 1.20 18.89 16.32
C ALA A 84 1.36 17.39 16.57
N ARG A 85 0.42 16.79 17.32
CA ARG A 85 0.22 15.34 17.40
C ARG A 85 -0.68 14.88 16.27
N ILE A 86 -0.12 14.14 15.33
CA ILE A 86 -0.80 13.67 14.14
C ILE A 86 -1.15 12.19 14.31
N ALA A 87 -2.40 11.83 14.01
CA ALA A 87 -2.81 10.44 13.80
C ALA A 87 -2.99 10.15 12.31
N GLU A 88 -2.44 9.03 11.84
CA GLU A 88 -2.48 8.58 10.45
C GLU A 88 -2.66 7.05 10.40
N PHE A 89 -3.13 6.50 9.28
CA PHE A 89 -3.22 5.04 9.15
C PHE A 89 -1.83 4.39 9.21
N LEU A 90 -1.74 3.21 9.84
CA LEU A 90 -0.53 2.39 9.90
C LEU A 90 -0.13 1.87 8.52
N GLY A 91 1.14 1.51 8.35
CA GLY A 91 1.69 0.91 7.12
C GLY A 91 2.49 1.89 6.24
N GLY A 92 2.42 3.20 6.54
CA GLY A 92 3.28 4.22 5.95
C GLY A 92 3.22 4.24 4.42
N SER A 93 4.39 4.32 3.77
CA SER A 93 4.48 4.35 2.30
C SER A 93 4.16 3.02 1.60
N HIS A 94 4.07 1.92 2.35
CA HIS A 94 3.93 0.55 1.82
C HIS A 94 2.48 0.13 1.54
N VAL A 95 1.51 0.99 1.90
CA VAL A 95 0.08 0.73 1.75
C VAL A 95 -0.50 1.54 0.59
N ASN A 96 -1.21 0.87 -0.33
CA ASN A 96 -1.87 1.54 -1.45
C ASN A 96 -3.26 2.09 -1.11
N TYR A 97 -4.00 1.44 -0.20
CA TYR A 97 -5.35 1.83 0.18
C TYR A 97 -5.49 1.84 1.70
N ASN A 98 -6.07 2.91 2.24
CA ASN A 98 -6.40 2.97 3.65
C ASN A 98 -7.90 3.12 3.86
N ALA A 99 -8.45 2.28 4.71
CA ALA A 99 -9.86 2.32 5.08
C ALA A 99 -10.01 2.08 6.59
N PRO A 100 -11.11 2.55 7.20
CA PRO A 100 -11.55 1.97 8.46
C PRO A 100 -11.88 0.49 8.27
N VAL A 101 -11.86 -0.29 9.35
CA VAL A 101 -12.40 -1.65 9.38
C VAL A 101 -13.78 -1.56 10.02
N ILE A 102 -14.86 -1.71 9.26
CA ILE A 102 -16.23 -1.52 9.78
C ILE A 102 -17.04 -2.78 9.52
N ARG A 103 -17.71 -3.33 10.53
CA ARG A 103 -18.60 -4.50 10.37
C ARG A 103 -19.66 -4.18 9.32
N ARG A 104 -19.83 -5.04 8.30
CA ARG A 104 -20.69 -4.72 7.14
C ARG A 104 -22.14 -4.42 7.51
N ASP A 105 -22.68 -5.12 8.51
CA ASP A 105 -24.03 -4.88 9.05
C ASP A 105 -24.20 -3.50 9.72
N ALA A 106 -23.10 -2.88 10.16
CA ALA A 106 -23.05 -1.56 10.78
C ALA A 106 -22.66 -0.46 9.79
N LEU A 107 -22.15 -0.80 8.60
CA LEU A 107 -21.55 0.16 7.65
C LEU A 107 -22.51 1.31 7.30
N ALA A 108 -23.78 1.00 7.04
CA ALA A 108 -24.79 1.99 6.69
C ALA A 108 -25.06 3.01 7.82
N ARG A 109 -24.74 2.68 9.09
CA ARG A 109 -24.87 3.59 10.23
C ARG A 109 -23.70 4.55 10.35
N PHE A 110 -22.53 4.20 9.81
CA PHE A 110 -21.37 5.09 9.77
C PHE A 110 -21.55 6.18 8.72
N THR A 111 -22.42 7.15 9.00
CA THR A 111 -22.55 8.36 8.19
C THR A 111 -21.30 9.24 8.32
N ARG A 112 -21.26 10.34 7.54
CA ARG A 112 -20.25 11.39 7.70
C ARG A 112 -20.18 11.90 9.14
N ASP A 113 -21.33 12.15 9.76
CA ASP A 113 -21.40 12.72 11.11
C ASP A 113 -20.99 11.69 12.18
N GLU A 114 -21.38 10.42 12.01
CA GLU A 114 -20.94 9.34 12.91
C GLU A 114 -19.44 9.06 12.79
N SER A 115 -18.89 9.16 11.58
CA SER A 115 -17.44 9.05 11.35
C SER A 115 -16.67 10.21 11.99
N LEU A 116 -17.19 11.45 11.89
CA LEU A 116 -16.65 12.61 12.59
C LEU A 116 -16.77 12.47 14.11
N ARG A 117 -17.88 11.93 14.62
CA ARG A 117 -18.10 11.66 16.04
C ARG A 117 -17.06 10.67 16.56
N LEU A 118 -16.78 9.59 15.83
CA LEU A 118 -15.74 8.62 16.18
C LEU A 118 -14.35 9.27 16.26
N LEU A 119 -13.97 10.05 15.25
CA LEU A 119 -12.68 10.76 15.23
C LEU A 119 -12.57 11.81 16.35
N ALA A 120 -13.65 12.52 16.65
CA ALA A 120 -13.70 13.51 17.72
C ALA A 120 -13.56 12.84 19.10
N GLU A 121 -14.28 11.74 19.35
CA GLU A 121 -14.16 10.96 20.58
C GLU A 121 -12.72 10.46 20.79
N ALA A 122 -12.15 9.85 19.75
CA ALA A 122 -10.78 9.37 19.78
C ALA A 122 -9.76 10.49 20.04
N ALA A 123 -9.99 11.68 19.46
CA ALA A 123 -9.12 12.84 19.68
C ALA A 123 -9.20 13.33 21.13
N ARG A 124 -10.39 13.33 21.75
CA ARG A 124 -10.56 13.71 23.17
C ARG A 124 -9.81 12.76 24.11
N GLN A 125 -9.81 11.46 23.84
CA GLN A 125 -9.11 10.47 24.67
C GLN A 125 -7.58 10.49 24.48
N THR A 126 -7.10 10.87 23.30
CA THR A 126 -5.68 10.72 22.94
C THR A 126 -4.91 12.03 22.83
N GLY A 127 -5.60 13.16 22.80
CA GLY A 127 -5.03 14.49 22.60
C GLY A 127 -4.43 14.69 21.20
N VAL A 128 -4.92 13.96 20.18
CA VAL A 128 -4.57 14.18 18.78
C VAL A 128 -5.04 15.56 18.32
N ASP A 129 -4.18 16.25 17.57
CA ASP A 129 -4.46 17.57 17.02
C ASP A 129 -4.99 17.51 15.58
N LEU A 130 -4.56 16.51 14.82
CA LEU A 130 -4.80 16.39 13.38
C LEU A 130 -4.86 14.93 12.95
N TYR A 131 -5.90 14.57 12.19
CA TYR A 131 -5.92 13.32 11.43
C TYR A 131 -5.44 13.53 10.00
N VAL A 132 -4.51 12.69 9.56
CA VAL A 132 -3.97 12.66 8.20
C VAL A 132 -4.30 11.31 7.59
N LEU A 133 -5.48 11.21 6.98
CA LEU A 133 -6.03 9.97 6.45
C LEU A 133 -5.90 9.98 4.93
N ARG A 134 -4.87 9.31 4.41
CA ARG A 134 -4.51 9.35 2.98
C ARG A 134 -4.90 8.08 2.25
N ARG A 135 -5.04 8.17 0.93
CA ARG A 135 -5.28 7.04 0.02
C ARG A 135 -6.55 6.28 0.39
N GLN A 136 -7.58 7.01 0.79
CA GLN A 136 -8.87 6.41 1.13
C GLN A 136 -9.64 6.16 -0.17
N PRO A 137 -9.94 4.90 -0.52
CA PRO A 137 -10.78 4.64 -1.68
C PRO A 137 -12.17 5.23 -1.42
N ALA A 138 -12.75 5.91 -2.42
CA ALA A 138 -14.09 6.47 -2.31
C ALA A 138 -15.14 5.36 -2.12
N GLU A 139 -14.93 4.24 -2.80
CA GLU A 139 -15.69 3.00 -2.70
C GLU A 139 -14.73 1.81 -2.66
N TRP A 140 -15.12 0.73 -2.01
CA TRP A 140 -14.34 -0.51 -1.97
C TRP A 140 -15.27 -1.71 -2.11
N GLU A 141 -15.02 -2.56 -3.10
CA GLU A 141 -15.89 -3.70 -3.46
C GLU A 141 -17.38 -3.33 -3.58
N GLY A 142 -17.66 -2.16 -4.16
CA GLY A 142 -19.03 -1.67 -4.40
C GLY A 142 -19.70 -0.98 -3.21
N GLU A 143 -19.02 -0.88 -2.06
CA GLU A 143 -19.53 -0.18 -0.87
C GLU A 143 -18.83 1.17 -0.69
N ALA A 144 -19.59 2.22 -0.33
CA ALA A 144 -19.04 3.54 -0.09
C ALA A 144 -18.17 3.57 1.18
N ASN A 145 -17.00 4.20 1.10
CA ASN A 145 -16.14 4.43 2.26
C ASN A 145 -16.63 5.66 3.04
N PRO A 146 -17.14 5.49 4.28
CA PRO A 146 -17.71 6.61 5.02
C PRO A 146 -16.68 7.67 5.42
N PHE A 147 -15.40 7.30 5.51
CA PHE A 147 -14.32 8.25 5.83
C PHE A 147 -13.85 9.03 4.58
N ALA A 148 -14.09 8.53 3.38
CA ALA A 148 -13.83 9.27 2.15
C ALA A 148 -14.85 10.40 1.90
N ALA A 149 -16.03 10.31 2.53
CA ALA A 149 -17.07 11.35 2.52
C ALA A 149 -16.77 12.55 3.46
N LEU A 150 -15.74 12.45 4.29
CA LEU A 150 -15.23 13.59 5.07
C LEU A 150 -14.67 14.68 4.13
N PRO A 151 -14.58 15.94 4.57
CA PRO A 151 -13.89 16.99 3.80
C PRO A 151 -12.50 16.53 3.38
N SER A 152 -12.31 16.33 2.08
CA SER A 152 -11.16 15.64 1.51
C SER A 152 -10.72 16.27 0.20
N LEU A 153 -9.46 16.03 -0.15
CA LEU A 153 -8.85 16.38 -1.43
C LEU A 153 -8.66 15.10 -2.26
N PRO A 154 -8.67 15.17 -3.60
CA PRO A 154 -8.21 14.06 -4.42
C PRO A 154 -6.77 13.69 -4.06
N SER A 155 -6.48 12.40 -3.89
CA SER A 155 -5.08 11.95 -3.75
C SER A 155 -4.32 12.23 -5.05
N THR A 156 -3.01 12.49 -4.93
CA THR A 156 -2.20 12.95 -6.07
C THR A 156 -2.05 11.91 -7.18
N ASP A 157 -2.01 10.62 -6.84
CA ASP A 157 -1.73 9.54 -7.78
C ASP A 157 -2.96 8.63 -7.92
N PRO A 158 -3.38 8.28 -9.15
CA PRO A 158 -4.46 7.33 -9.36
C PRO A 158 -4.04 5.93 -8.92
N ALA A 159 -5.01 5.08 -8.61
CA ALA A 159 -4.78 3.66 -8.40
C ALA A 159 -5.57 2.83 -9.42
N TYR A 160 -5.09 1.62 -9.71
CA TYR A 160 -5.59 0.83 -10.83
C TYR A 160 -6.00 -0.57 -10.37
N SER A 161 -7.24 -0.94 -10.69
CA SER A 161 -7.80 -2.27 -10.45
C SER A 161 -8.57 -2.77 -11.68
N GLY A 162 -9.02 -4.02 -11.64
CA GLY A 162 -9.83 -4.58 -12.72
C GLY A 162 -10.39 -5.95 -12.36
N PRO A 163 -11.51 -6.34 -12.99
CA PRO A 163 -12.03 -7.68 -12.83
C PRO A 163 -11.09 -8.70 -13.46
N LEU A 164 -10.95 -9.85 -12.80
CA LEU A 164 -10.38 -11.04 -13.39
C LEU A 164 -11.44 -11.73 -14.24
N ALA A 165 -11.00 -12.32 -15.36
CA ALA A 165 -11.86 -13.11 -16.23
C ALA A 165 -11.96 -14.57 -15.73
N PRO A 166 -12.93 -15.37 -16.20
CA PRO A 166 -13.06 -16.77 -15.80
C PRO A 166 -11.84 -17.64 -16.11
N SER A 167 -11.04 -17.25 -17.11
CA SER A 167 -9.79 -17.92 -17.49
C SER A 167 -8.71 -16.89 -17.82
N PHE A 168 -7.44 -17.31 -17.73
CA PHE A 168 -6.32 -16.45 -18.15
C PHE A 168 -6.37 -16.12 -19.65
N GLU A 169 -6.82 -17.06 -20.49
CA GLU A 169 -6.98 -16.82 -21.93
C GLU A 169 -8.01 -15.72 -22.21
N ASP A 170 -9.15 -15.74 -21.51
CA ASP A 170 -10.16 -14.69 -21.63
C ASP A 170 -9.62 -13.35 -21.11
N PHE A 171 -8.89 -13.36 -19.99
CA PHE A 171 -8.24 -12.16 -19.47
C PHE A 171 -7.29 -11.58 -20.52
N GLU A 172 -6.45 -12.40 -21.14
CA GLU A 172 -5.51 -11.94 -22.17
C GLU A 172 -6.21 -11.44 -23.44
N ARG A 173 -7.35 -12.03 -23.81
CA ARG A 173 -8.17 -11.60 -24.94
C ARG A 173 -8.80 -10.23 -24.72
N LEU A 174 -9.27 -9.98 -23.50
CA LEU A 174 -9.91 -8.72 -23.10
C LEU A 174 -8.90 -7.58 -22.95
N ASN A 175 -7.73 -7.86 -22.37
CA ASN A 175 -6.81 -6.83 -21.91
C ASN A 175 -5.66 -6.55 -22.90
N PHE A 176 -5.31 -7.49 -23.78
CA PHE A 176 -4.20 -7.34 -24.72
C PHE A 176 -4.67 -7.44 -26.18
N SER A 177 -3.96 -6.79 -27.10
CA SER A 177 -4.15 -7.03 -28.54
C SER A 177 -3.48 -8.35 -28.97
N ALA A 178 -3.92 -8.92 -30.10
CA ALA A 178 -3.27 -10.11 -30.67
C ALA A 178 -1.76 -9.91 -30.92
N LYS A 179 -1.37 -8.70 -31.34
CA LYS A 179 0.04 -8.29 -31.52
C LYS A 179 0.79 -8.25 -30.18
N ALA A 180 0.18 -7.71 -29.12
CA ALA A 180 0.78 -7.68 -27.79
C ALA A 180 0.98 -9.10 -27.22
N ARG A 181 -0.04 -9.97 -27.31
CA ARG A 181 0.07 -11.38 -26.90
C ARG A 181 1.18 -12.12 -27.65
N SER A 182 1.26 -11.93 -28.97
CA SER A 182 2.33 -12.53 -29.79
C SER A 182 3.73 -12.03 -29.37
N LYS A 183 3.85 -10.72 -29.09
CA LYS A 183 5.10 -10.12 -28.58
C LYS A 183 5.50 -10.69 -27.22
N GLN A 184 4.55 -10.86 -26.30
CA GLN A 184 4.78 -11.47 -24.98
C GLN A 184 5.26 -12.92 -25.12
N ARG A 185 4.59 -13.76 -25.92
CA ARG A 185 5.06 -15.14 -26.19
C ARG A 185 6.47 -15.19 -26.77
N ARG A 186 6.82 -14.26 -27.68
CA ARG A 186 8.19 -14.16 -28.21
C ARG A 186 9.20 -13.77 -27.13
N LYS A 187 8.86 -12.85 -26.23
CA LYS A 187 9.73 -12.47 -25.10
C LYS A 187 9.96 -13.67 -24.16
N MET A 188 8.92 -14.43 -23.84
CA MET A 188 9.04 -15.62 -23.00
C MET A 188 9.99 -16.65 -23.62
N ARG A 189 9.82 -16.97 -24.91
CA ARG A 189 10.72 -17.87 -25.64
C ARG A 189 12.18 -17.43 -25.60
N ARG A 190 12.46 -16.12 -25.63
CA ARG A 190 13.84 -15.61 -25.50
C ARG A 190 14.46 -15.90 -24.13
N PHE A 191 13.68 -15.99 -23.07
CA PHE A 191 14.19 -16.42 -21.77
C PHE A 191 14.43 -17.93 -21.75
N GLU A 192 13.53 -18.71 -22.33
CA GLU A 192 13.67 -20.17 -22.45
C GLU A 192 14.87 -20.59 -23.31
N GLU A 193 15.18 -19.84 -24.37
CA GLU A 193 16.38 -20.04 -25.21
C GLU A 193 17.69 -19.75 -24.47
N ARG A 194 17.65 -18.96 -23.39
CA ARG A 194 18.85 -18.56 -22.63
C ARG A 194 19.23 -19.56 -21.55
N GLY A 195 18.31 -20.39 -21.09
CA GLY A 195 18.57 -21.36 -20.03
C GLY A 195 17.31 -21.77 -19.27
N SER A 196 17.49 -22.41 -18.13
CA SER A 196 16.39 -22.85 -17.27
C SER A 196 15.60 -21.65 -16.75
N THR A 197 14.29 -21.64 -16.96
CA THR A 197 13.39 -20.58 -16.47
C THR A 197 12.38 -21.13 -15.47
N ARG A 198 12.00 -20.32 -14.47
CA ARG A 198 11.01 -20.71 -13.46
C ARG A 198 10.14 -19.52 -13.07
N LEU A 199 8.84 -19.61 -13.30
CA LEU A 199 7.82 -18.70 -12.76
C LEU A 199 7.10 -19.42 -11.62
N TYR A 200 7.07 -18.84 -10.43
CA TYR A 200 6.61 -19.58 -9.26
C TYR A 200 6.12 -18.69 -8.11
N HIS A 201 5.28 -19.26 -7.24
CA HIS A 201 4.88 -18.72 -5.94
C HIS A 201 5.84 -19.21 -4.85
N ALA A 202 6.24 -18.34 -3.91
CA ALA A 202 7.19 -18.69 -2.86
C ALA A 202 6.52 -19.45 -1.69
N ASP A 203 6.59 -20.78 -1.76
CA ASP A 203 5.94 -21.67 -0.79
C ASP A 203 6.75 -21.96 0.48
N ASN A 204 8.04 -21.58 0.51
CA ASN A 204 8.94 -21.86 1.62
C ASN A 204 9.80 -20.64 2.01
N ASP A 205 10.36 -20.68 3.22
CA ASP A 205 11.16 -19.58 3.78
C ASP A 205 12.43 -19.28 2.98
N ALA A 206 13.05 -20.27 2.34
CA ALA A 206 14.25 -20.04 1.53
C ALA A 206 13.91 -19.22 0.28
N ASP A 207 12.84 -19.58 -0.44
CA ASP A 207 12.36 -18.84 -1.59
C ASP A 207 11.93 -17.42 -1.21
N ARG A 208 11.21 -17.25 -0.09
CA ARG A 208 10.78 -15.93 0.41
C ARG A 208 11.97 -15.02 0.72
N ARG A 209 12.98 -15.53 1.45
CA ARG A 209 14.21 -14.78 1.76
C ARG A 209 14.93 -14.35 0.49
N ARG A 210 15.12 -15.28 -0.44
CA ARG A 210 15.79 -15.02 -1.71
C ARG A 210 15.08 -13.96 -2.54
N LEU A 211 13.75 -14.03 -2.64
CA LEU A 211 12.97 -13.03 -3.38
C LEU A 211 12.96 -11.66 -2.72
N ILE A 212 12.91 -11.58 -1.38
CA ILE A 212 13.01 -10.30 -0.66
C ILE A 212 14.39 -9.67 -0.91
N ASP A 213 15.47 -10.44 -0.77
CA ASP A 213 16.82 -9.94 -0.98
C ASP A 213 17.01 -9.46 -2.44
N ALA A 214 16.53 -10.24 -3.42
CA ALA A 214 16.54 -9.85 -4.83
C ALA A 214 15.69 -8.59 -5.08
N PHE A 215 14.51 -8.49 -4.47
CA PHE A 215 13.64 -7.33 -4.61
C PHE A 215 14.31 -6.04 -4.10
N LEU A 216 14.91 -6.09 -2.91
CA LEU A 216 15.57 -4.94 -2.30
C LEU A 216 16.77 -4.47 -3.13
N ASP A 217 17.62 -5.39 -3.58
CA ASP A 217 18.75 -5.06 -4.45
C ASP A 217 18.31 -4.46 -5.80
N GLN A 218 17.30 -5.05 -6.44
CA GLN A 218 16.74 -4.53 -7.69
C GLN A 218 16.15 -3.12 -7.52
N LYS A 219 15.47 -2.85 -6.39
CA LYS A 219 14.95 -1.52 -6.06
C LYS A 219 16.08 -0.54 -5.83
N ALA A 220 17.08 -0.88 -5.02
CA ALA A 220 18.22 -0.01 -4.75
C ALA A 220 18.88 0.46 -6.05
N ARG A 221 19.16 -0.46 -6.98
CA ARG A 221 19.71 -0.14 -8.31
C ARG A 221 18.78 0.75 -9.14
N GLN A 222 17.47 0.48 -9.14
CA GLN A 222 16.48 1.26 -9.86
C GLN A 222 16.37 2.71 -9.33
N PHE A 223 16.38 2.89 -8.01
CA PHE A 223 16.27 4.21 -7.38
C PHE A 223 17.57 5.02 -7.53
N ALA A 224 18.74 4.38 -7.38
CA ALA A 224 20.04 4.99 -7.62
C ALA A 224 20.14 5.56 -9.05
N GLY A 225 19.73 4.79 -10.06
CA GLY A 225 19.72 5.23 -11.47
C GLY A 225 18.77 6.40 -11.76
N ARG A 226 17.81 6.70 -10.86
CA ARG A 226 16.84 7.80 -11.00
C ARG A 226 17.13 9.00 -10.09
N GLY A 227 18.15 8.91 -9.21
CA GLY A 227 18.50 9.98 -8.27
C GLY A 227 17.40 10.30 -7.26
N VAL A 228 16.56 9.32 -6.90
CA VAL A 228 15.50 9.45 -5.89
C VAL A 228 15.80 8.54 -4.71
N GLY A 229 15.43 8.95 -3.50
CA GLY A 229 15.63 8.13 -2.30
C GLY A 229 14.84 6.84 -2.36
N ASP A 230 15.48 5.72 -2.01
CA ASP A 230 14.84 4.41 -1.94
C ASP A 230 13.99 4.32 -0.67
N VAL A 231 12.70 4.07 -0.85
CA VAL A 231 11.77 3.89 0.28
C VAL A 231 11.94 2.53 0.96
N PHE A 232 12.57 1.58 0.28
CA PHE A 232 12.83 0.23 0.78
C PHE A 232 14.19 0.08 1.48
N ASP A 233 15.07 1.09 1.38
CA ASP A 233 16.36 1.15 2.08
C ASP A 233 16.23 1.76 3.50
N LYS A 234 14.99 1.96 3.97
CA LYS A 234 14.75 2.48 5.32
C LYS A 234 14.99 1.39 6.37
N PRO A 235 15.46 1.77 7.58
CA PRO A 235 15.62 0.83 8.69
C PRO A 235 14.34 0.01 8.96
N GLY A 236 14.52 -1.30 9.13
CA GLY A 236 13.47 -2.25 9.47
C GLY A 236 12.57 -2.71 8.31
N VAL A 237 12.70 -2.16 7.10
CA VAL A 237 11.84 -2.56 5.96
C VAL A 237 12.09 -4.01 5.53
N ARG A 238 13.34 -4.48 5.51
CA ARG A 238 13.66 -5.88 5.21
C ARG A 238 12.98 -6.84 6.19
N ASP A 239 13.08 -6.56 7.49
CA ASP A 239 12.49 -7.39 8.54
C ASP A 239 10.97 -7.35 8.51
N PHE A 240 10.38 -6.19 8.19
CA PHE A 240 8.96 -6.06 7.90
C PHE A 240 8.52 -6.96 6.75
N LEU A 241 9.18 -6.89 5.59
CA LEU A 241 8.84 -7.73 4.44
C LEU A 241 9.01 -9.21 4.77
N ALA A 242 10.06 -9.58 5.50
CA ALA A 242 10.30 -10.95 5.90
C ALA A 242 9.23 -11.48 6.85
N SER A 243 8.88 -10.70 7.88
CA SER A 243 7.80 -11.04 8.80
C SER A 243 6.44 -11.08 8.11
N ALA A 244 6.16 -10.17 7.17
CA ALA A 244 4.90 -10.15 6.43
C ALA A 244 4.79 -11.35 5.47
N ALA A 245 5.90 -11.81 4.90
CA ALA A 245 5.98 -13.01 4.08
C ALA A 245 5.92 -14.32 4.90
N GLY A 246 5.79 -14.23 6.24
CA GLY A 246 5.66 -15.41 7.10
C GLY A 246 6.97 -16.14 7.41
N ILE A 247 8.12 -15.54 7.09
CA ILE A 247 9.43 -16.12 7.43
C ILE A 247 9.54 -16.24 8.95
N GLY A 248 9.88 -17.44 9.43
CA GLY A 248 9.94 -17.71 10.87
C GLY A 248 8.64 -18.26 11.47
N GLY A 249 7.71 -18.75 10.64
CA GLY A 249 6.62 -19.64 11.08
C GLY A 249 5.27 -18.97 11.34
N ARG A 250 5.05 -17.74 10.87
CA ARG A 250 3.72 -17.09 10.86
C ARG A 250 3.02 -17.35 9.51
N PRO A 251 1.68 -17.44 9.47
CA PRO A 251 0.97 -17.43 8.20
C PRO A 251 1.33 -16.17 7.39
N PRO A 252 1.66 -16.30 6.09
CA PRO A 252 2.04 -15.15 5.27
C PRO A 252 0.84 -14.21 5.08
N ALA A 253 1.06 -12.92 5.29
CA ALA A 253 0.14 -11.85 4.89
C ALA A 253 0.51 -11.22 3.54
N LEU A 254 1.76 -11.45 3.10
CA LEU A 254 2.32 -11.00 1.83
C LEU A 254 2.72 -12.23 1.00
N ASP A 255 2.05 -12.43 -0.12
CA ASP A 255 2.46 -13.42 -1.12
C ASP A 255 3.63 -12.87 -1.94
N LEU A 256 4.56 -13.76 -2.29
CA LEU A 256 5.71 -13.44 -3.14
C LEU A 256 5.76 -14.38 -4.35
N TYR A 257 6.10 -13.79 -5.49
CA TYR A 257 6.19 -14.47 -6.78
C TYR A 257 7.54 -14.14 -7.42
N GLY A 258 8.19 -15.16 -7.98
CA GLY A 258 9.51 -15.05 -8.61
C GLY A 258 9.48 -15.43 -10.09
N PHE A 259 10.31 -14.75 -10.87
CA PHE A 259 10.72 -15.20 -12.19
C PHE A 259 12.24 -15.40 -12.21
N ASP A 260 12.68 -16.65 -12.27
CA ASP A 260 14.09 -17.01 -12.37
C ASP A 260 14.52 -17.33 -13.79
N VAL A 261 15.77 -16.97 -14.10
CA VAL A 261 16.52 -17.43 -15.27
C VAL A 261 17.90 -17.86 -14.79
N GLU A 262 18.29 -19.10 -15.07
CA GLU A 262 19.57 -19.69 -14.64
C GLU A 262 19.85 -19.55 -13.12
N GLY A 263 18.79 -19.59 -12.30
CA GLY A 263 18.86 -19.47 -10.84
C GLY A 263 18.88 -18.04 -10.30
N GLU A 264 19.02 -17.03 -11.15
CA GLU A 264 18.89 -15.61 -10.78
C GLU A 264 17.42 -15.18 -10.81
N ALA A 265 16.91 -14.58 -9.72
CA ALA A 265 15.60 -13.92 -9.72
C ALA A 265 15.65 -12.63 -10.53
N ILE A 266 15.14 -12.66 -11.76
CA ILE A 266 15.14 -11.51 -12.68
C ILE A 266 13.90 -10.63 -12.57
N ALA A 267 12.85 -11.10 -11.91
CA ALA A 267 11.71 -10.28 -11.49
C ALA A 267 11.09 -10.83 -10.20
N VAL A 268 10.58 -9.91 -9.39
CA VAL A 268 9.88 -10.21 -8.14
C VAL A 268 8.58 -9.43 -8.09
N ALA A 269 7.49 -10.09 -7.73
CA ALA A 269 6.21 -9.46 -7.46
C ALA A 269 5.72 -9.89 -6.07
N GLY A 270 4.93 -9.04 -5.44
CA GLY A 270 4.30 -9.38 -4.17
C GLY A 270 3.05 -8.58 -3.91
N GLY A 271 2.13 -9.16 -3.16
CA GLY A 271 0.83 -8.55 -2.90
C GLY A 271 0.08 -9.22 -1.77
N LEU A 272 -1.02 -8.58 -1.37
CA LEU A 272 -1.91 -9.07 -0.33
C LEU A 272 -3.21 -9.57 -0.97
N ILE A 273 -3.85 -10.56 -0.33
CA ILE A 273 -5.13 -11.10 -0.77
C ILE A 273 -6.14 -10.97 0.36
N HIS A 274 -7.30 -10.42 0.05
CA HIS A 274 -8.44 -10.38 0.96
C HIS A 274 -9.75 -10.38 0.16
N ASP A 275 -10.73 -11.18 0.59
CA ASP A 275 -12.07 -11.27 0.00
C ASP A 275 -12.06 -11.30 -1.54
N GLY A 276 -11.29 -12.21 -2.13
CA GLY A 276 -11.21 -12.38 -3.58
C GLY A 276 -10.53 -11.24 -4.35
N ARG A 277 -9.88 -10.28 -3.69
CA ARG A 277 -9.06 -9.24 -4.33
C ARG A 277 -7.59 -9.46 -4.06
N TYR A 278 -6.79 -9.58 -5.13
CA TYR A 278 -5.33 -9.49 -5.05
C TYR A 278 -4.90 -8.04 -5.25
N SER A 279 -4.19 -7.46 -4.28
CA SER A 279 -3.60 -6.12 -4.35
C SER A 279 -2.08 -6.21 -4.38
N GLY A 280 -1.52 -5.98 -5.56
CA GLY A 280 -0.08 -5.88 -5.80
C GLY A 280 0.53 -4.70 -5.04
N MET A 281 1.52 -5.01 -4.22
CA MET A 281 2.27 -4.05 -3.41
C MET A 281 3.68 -3.85 -3.98
N LEU A 282 4.31 -4.93 -4.46
CA LEU A 282 5.70 -4.97 -4.87
C LEU A 282 5.80 -5.45 -6.31
N LEU A 283 6.66 -4.78 -7.08
CA LEU A 283 7.12 -5.25 -8.39
C LEU A 283 8.52 -4.68 -8.65
N SER A 284 9.48 -5.55 -8.91
CA SER A 284 10.84 -5.20 -9.32
C SER A 284 11.30 -6.11 -10.46
N ILE A 285 12.28 -5.62 -11.20
CA ILE A 285 12.97 -6.37 -12.25
C ILE A 285 14.46 -6.13 -12.10
N THR A 286 15.26 -7.09 -12.54
CA THR A 286 16.71 -6.93 -12.70
C THR A 286 17.03 -5.82 -13.70
N SER A 287 18.26 -5.32 -13.64
CA SER A 287 18.81 -4.37 -14.61
C SER A 287 19.54 -5.11 -15.75
N GLY A 288 20.04 -4.38 -16.75
CA GLY A 288 20.85 -4.96 -17.82
C GLY A 288 20.05 -5.68 -18.93
N GLU A 289 20.63 -6.72 -19.52
CA GLU A 289 20.12 -7.36 -20.74
C GLU A 289 18.74 -8.00 -20.55
N HIS A 290 18.48 -8.64 -19.40
CA HIS A 290 17.19 -9.28 -19.13
C HIS A 290 16.05 -8.25 -19.05
N ALA A 291 16.31 -7.03 -18.58
CA ALA A 291 15.30 -5.98 -18.46
C ALA A 291 14.66 -5.61 -19.82
N LYS A 292 15.41 -5.76 -20.93
CA LYS A 292 14.95 -5.44 -22.30
C LYS A 292 13.78 -6.31 -22.76
N TYR A 293 13.60 -7.48 -22.15
CA TYR A 293 12.56 -8.44 -22.52
C TYR A 293 11.35 -8.42 -21.58
N SER A 294 11.22 -7.39 -20.74
CA SER A 294 10.07 -7.15 -19.84
C SER A 294 9.72 -8.34 -18.93
N PRO A 295 10.66 -8.83 -18.10
CA PRO A 295 10.41 -9.98 -17.23
C PRO A 295 9.27 -9.73 -16.24
N GLY A 296 9.06 -8.48 -15.82
CA GLY A 296 7.92 -8.10 -14.99
C GLY A 296 6.55 -8.33 -15.65
N GLU A 297 6.43 -8.18 -16.97
CA GLU A 297 5.18 -8.53 -17.68
C GLU A 297 4.93 -10.05 -17.66
N MET A 298 5.99 -10.86 -17.81
CA MET A 298 5.87 -12.32 -17.77
C MET A 298 5.46 -12.79 -16.37
N LEU A 299 6.06 -12.19 -15.34
CA LEU A 299 5.70 -12.46 -13.97
C LEU A 299 4.26 -12.03 -13.67
N LEU A 300 3.82 -10.86 -14.12
CA LEU A 300 2.43 -10.43 -13.92
C LEU A 300 1.42 -11.35 -14.62
N ASN A 301 1.70 -11.82 -15.83
CA ASN A 301 0.86 -12.82 -16.51
C ASN A 301 0.72 -14.09 -15.66
N PHE A 302 1.83 -14.59 -15.10
CA PHE A 302 1.81 -15.74 -14.19
C PHE A 302 0.99 -15.45 -12.93
N VAL A 303 1.17 -14.29 -12.29
CA VAL A 303 0.41 -13.93 -11.09
C VAL A 303 -1.08 -13.83 -11.40
N VAL A 304 -1.48 -13.23 -12.51
CA VAL A 304 -2.90 -13.17 -12.92
C VAL A 304 -3.49 -14.58 -13.08
N ALA A 305 -2.79 -15.46 -13.79
CA ALA A 305 -3.23 -16.85 -13.97
C ALA A 305 -3.36 -17.59 -12.62
N GLU A 306 -2.41 -17.37 -11.70
CA GLU A 306 -2.46 -17.89 -10.33
C GLU A 306 -3.69 -17.38 -9.57
N GLN A 307 -3.94 -16.08 -9.60
CA GLN A 307 -5.05 -15.46 -8.87
C GLN A 307 -6.40 -15.94 -9.41
N ILE A 308 -6.56 -16.10 -10.73
CA ILE A 308 -7.76 -16.70 -11.33
C ILE A 308 -7.98 -18.12 -10.81
N ARG A 309 -6.93 -18.96 -10.79
CA ARG A 309 -7.03 -20.33 -10.28
C ARG A 309 -7.36 -20.38 -8.79
N ARG A 310 -6.88 -19.41 -8.00
CA ARG A 310 -7.21 -19.25 -6.58
C ARG A 310 -8.59 -18.65 -6.34
N GLY A 311 -9.36 -18.35 -7.39
CA GLY A 311 -10.73 -17.83 -7.29
C GLY A 311 -10.81 -16.34 -6.95
N ALA A 312 -9.72 -15.59 -7.15
CA ALA A 312 -9.77 -14.14 -7.05
C ALA A 312 -10.65 -13.57 -8.17
N ARG A 313 -11.39 -12.53 -7.83
CA ARG A 313 -12.32 -11.80 -8.70
C ARG A 313 -11.74 -10.46 -9.17
N THR A 314 -10.83 -9.88 -8.40
CA THR A 314 -10.27 -8.55 -8.66
C THR A 314 -8.75 -8.60 -8.64
N PHE A 315 -8.12 -8.02 -9.66
CA PHE A 315 -6.68 -7.81 -9.75
C PHE A 315 -6.36 -6.34 -9.68
N ASP A 316 -5.47 -5.97 -8.77
CA ASP A 316 -5.17 -4.60 -8.41
C ASP A 316 -3.66 -4.38 -8.36
N LEU A 317 -3.20 -3.30 -8.98
CA LEU A 317 -1.78 -2.91 -9.03
C LEU A 317 -1.53 -1.58 -8.29
N GLY A 318 -2.50 -1.10 -7.53
CA GLY A 318 -2.36 -0.02 -6.57
C GLY A 318 -1.98 1.33 -7.16
N VAL A 319 -1.47 2.20 -6.29
CA VAL A 319 -1.23 3.62 -6.55
C VAL A 319 -0.05 3.86 -7.49
N GLY A 320 -0.19 4.85 -8.37
CA GLY A 320 0.86 5.37 -9.24
C GLY A 320 0.68 4.95 -10.69
N ALA A 321 0.78 5.91 -11.59
CA ALA A 321 0.65 5.69 -13.03
C ALA A 321 1.88 4.95 -13.59
N ALA A 322 1.65 3.82 -14.25
CA ALA A 322 2.63 3.13 -15.06
C ALA A 322 1.90 2.47 -16.23
N GLY A 323 2.46 2.54 -17.44
CA GLY A 323 1.77 2.10 -18.66
C GLY A 323 1.35 0.62 -18.65
N TYR A 324 2.02 -0.24 -17.87
CA TYR A 324 1.59 -1.62 -17.72
C TYR A 324 0.32 -1.74 -16.87
N LYS A 325 0.12 -0.91 -15.84
CA LYS A 325 -1.04 -1.02 -14.95
C LYS A 325 -2.34 -0.87 -15.71
N THR A 326 -2.42 0.10 -16.63
CA THR A 326 -3.61 0.29 -17.48
C THR A 326 -3.88 -0.87 -18.43
N MET A 327 -2.87 -1.71 -18.73
CA MET A 327 -3.08 -2.91 -19.54
C MET A 327 -3.67 -4.06 -18.72
N TYR A 328 -3.33 -4.21 -17.44
CA TYR A 328 -3.86 -5.29 -16.58
C TYR A 328 -5.10 -4.88 -15.78
N CYS A 329 -5.24 -3.59 -15.53
CA CYS A 329 -6.22 -3.00 -14.62
C CYS A 329 -6.88 -1.81 -15.32
N PRO A 330 -7.99 -2.02 -16.05
CA PRO A 330 -8.66 -0.98 -16.82
C PRO A 330 -9.40 0.05 -15.96
N ASN A 331 -9.72 -0.28 -14.70
CA ASN A 331 -10.48 0.61 -13.82
C ASN A 331 -9.53 1.54 -13.06
N VAL A 332 -9.96 2.79 -12.89
CA VAL A 332 -9.27 3.78 -12.07
C VAL A 332 -10.04 3.95 -10.76
N GLU A 333 -9.36 3.69 -9.65
CA GLU A 333 -9.89 3.86 -8.30
C GLU A 333 -9.73 5.31 -7.85
N ILE A 334 -10.83 5.93 -7.41
CA ILE A 334 -10.83 7.29 -6.90
C ILE A 334 -10.35 7.27 -5.45
N LEU A 335 -9.23 7.95 -5.18
CA LEU A 335 -8.66 8.07 -3.85
C LEU A 335 -8.82 9.48 -3.27
N ARG A 336 -9.06 9.54 -1.96
CA ARG A 336 -9.26 10.76 -1.19
C ARG A 336 -8.28 10.85 -0.02
N ASP A 337 -7.79 12.06 0.21
CA ASP A 337 -6.96 12.43 1.37
C ASP A 337 -7.73 13.40 2.27
N THR A 338 -7.93 13.03 3.54
CA THR A 338 -8.57 13.85 4.57
C THR A 338 -7.52 14.41 5.51
N LEU A 339 -7.50 15.74 5.67
CA LEU A 339 -6.65 16.47 6.63
C LEU A 339 -7.56 17.19 7.64
N LEU A 340 -7.94 16.48 8.70
CA LEU A 340 -8.92 16.95 9.67
C LEU A 340 -8.25 17.50 10.93
N GLY A 341 -8.08 18.82 10.99
CA GLY A 341 -7.59 19.52 12.18
C GLY A 341 -8.67 19.64 13.25
N VAL A 342 -8.46 19.00 14.40
CA VAL A 342 -9.40 19.00 15.53
C VAL A 342 -9.07 20.06 16.58
N THR A 343 -7.83 20.53 16.62
CA THR A 343 -7.37 21.67 17.45
C THR A 343 -6.90 22.84 16.58
N PRO A 344 -6.72 24.06 17.12
CA PRO A 344 -6.19 25.19 16.36
C PRO A 344 -4.82 24.92 15.72
N ILE A 345 -3.89 24.32 16.46
CA ILE A 345 -2.58 23.92 15.93
C ILE A 345 -2.74 22.86 14.83
N GLY A 346 -3.66 21.90 15.02
CA GLY A 346 -3.98 20.90 14.02
C GLY A 346 -4.52 21.49 12.72
N ARG A 347 -5.39 22.51 12.79
CA ARG A 347 -5.91 23.21 11.60
C ARG A 347 -4.82 23.99 10.87
N ALA A 348 -3.92 24.64 11.60
CA ALA A 348 -2.77 25.34 11.00
C ALA A 348 -1.85 24.34 10.26
N VAL A 349 -1.49 23.23 10.91
CA VAL A 349 -0.66 22.18 10.30
C VAL A 349 -1.38 21.53 9.12
N ALA A 350 -2.70 21.31 9.19
CA ALA A 350 -3.49 20.82 8.06
C ALA A 350 -3.39 21.76 6.85
N GLY A 351 -3.48 23.08 7.06
CA GLY A 351 -3.29 24.09 6.02
C GLY A 351 -1.93 23.99 5.34
N VAL A 352 -0.84 23.86 6.13
CA VAL A 352 0.52 23.69 5.61
C VAL A 352 0.66 22.40 4.78
N LEU A 353 0.12 21.28 5.28
CA LEU A 353 0.18 20.01 4.56
C LEU A 353 -0.66 20.04 3.27
N SER A 354 -1.84 20.65 3.30
CA SER A 354 -2.68 20.86 2.12
C SER A 354 -1.95 21.68 1.05
N ALA A 355 -1.31 22.79 1.43
CA ALA A 355 -0.54 23.63 0.52
C ALA A 355 0.63 22.86 -0.11
N ARG A 356 1.34 22.03 0.68
CA ARG A 356 2.42 21.16 0.16
C ARG A 356 1.90 20.13 -0.84
N THR A 357 0.77 19.50 -0.57
CA THR A 357 0.13 18.55 -1.49
C THR A 357 -0.27 19.26 -2.78
N ALA A 358 -0.93 20.42 -2.69
CA ALA A 358 -1.32 21.21 -3.85
C ALA A 358 -0.11 21.62 -4.72
N ALA A 359 0.98 22.07 -4.09
CA ALA A 359 2.23 22.38 -4.79
C ALA A 359 2.82 21.16 -5.50
N THR A 360 2.82 19.99 -4.84
CA THR A 360 3.30 18.73 -5.44
C THR A 360 2.45 18.33 -6.64
N THR A 361 1.13 18.41 -6.52
CA THR A 361 0.19 18.14 -7.61
C THR A 361 0.41 19.10 -8.78
N TRP A 362 0.60 20.40 -8.51
CA TRP A 362 0.90 21.40 -9.56
C TRP A 362 2.23 21.13 -10.26
N VAL A 363 3.28 20.75 -9.53
CA VAL A 363 4.57 20.37 -10.13
C VAL A 363 4.40 19.16 -11.04
N LYS A 364 3.63 18.14 -10.62
CA LYS A 364 3.38 16.93 -11.42
C LYS A 364 2.52 17.21 -12.67
N SER A 365 1.57 18.14 -12.59
CA SER A 365 0.70 18.49 -13.72
C SER A 365 1.33 19.48 -14.70
N ASN A 366 2.40 20.17 -14.32
CA ASN A 366 3.10 21.14 -15.16
C ASN A 366 4.43 20.56 -15.71
N PRO A 367 4.53 20.25 -17.03
CA PRO A 367 5.72 19.61 -17.61
C PRO A 367 7.02 20.40 -17.41
N ARG A 368 6.95 21.74 -17.42
CA ARG A 368 8.13 22.61 -17.25
C ARG A 368 8.62 22.59 -15.80
N ALA A 369 7.70 22.67 -14.85
CA ALA A 369 8.03 22.57 -13.42
C ALA A 369 8.58 21.18 -13.08
N TYR A 370 7.97 20.12 -13.62
CA TYR A 370 8.45 18.74 -13.45
C TYR A 370 9.87 18.55 -14.01
N ALA A 371 10.15 19.08 -15.21
CA ALA A 371 11.48 19.01 -15.82
C ALA A 371 12.54 19.75 -14.97
N LEU A 372 12.19 20.93 -14.46
CA LEU A 372 13.08 21.70 -13.58
C LEU A 372 13.39 20.95 -12.28
N VAL A 373 12.36 20.44 -11.60
CA VAL A 373 12.52 19.66 -10.37
C VAL A 373 13.33 18.39 -10.61
N THR A 374 13.12 17.70 -11.74
CA THR A 374 13.88 16.51 -12.11
C THR A 374 15.35 16.85 -12.36
N ARG A 375 15.65 17.97 -13.05
CA ARG A 375 17.02 18.45 -13.26
C ARG A 375 17.72 18.80 -11.94
N LEU A 376 17.03 19.51 -11.05
CA LEU A 376 17.55 19.84 -9.72
C LEU A 376 17.81 18.59 -8.86
N ARG A 377 16.94 17.58 -8.93
CA ARG A 377 17.17 16.27 -8.28
C ARG A 377 18.40 15.56 -8.83
N GLY A 378 18.56 15.54 -10.15
CA GLY A 378 19.74 14.95 -10.80
C GLY A 378 21.06 15.61 -10.39
N LEU A 379 21.08 16.94 -10.23
CA LEU A 379 22.25 17.68 -9.74
C LEU A 379 22.58 17.32 -8.28
N ARG A 380 21.58 17.24 -7.40
CA ARG A 380 21.78 16.84 -6.00
C ARG A 380 22.21 15.39 -5.84
N ALA A 381 21.72 14.50 -6.69
CA ALA A 381 22.15 13.10 -6.71
C ALA A 381 23.62 12.97 -7.11
N ARG A 382 24.07 13.74 -8.12
CA ARG A 382 25.48 13.79 -8.53
C ARG A 382 26.41 14.32 -7.44
N GLN A 383 26.00 15.37 -6.73
CA GLN A 383 26.76 15.93 -5.60
C GLN A 383 26.85 14.97 -4.39
N ARG A 384 25.92 14.01 -4.25
CA ARG A 384 25.99 12.96 -3.21
C ARG A 384 26.79 11.74 -3.64
N SER A 385 27.08 11.58 -4.93
CA SER A 385 27.81 10.44 -5.49
C SER A 385 29.30 10.72 -5.76
N GLU A 386 29.78 11.95 -5.58
CA GLU A 386 31.21 12.24 -5.52
C GLU A 386 31.69 11.96 -4.07
N PRO A 387 32.50 10.92 -3.83
CA PRO A 387 33.22 10.80 -2.58
C PRO A 387 34.27 11.92 -2.54
N GLU A 388 34.47 12.47 -1.35
CA GLU A 388 35.58 13.33 -0.97
C GLU A 388 36.91 12.69 -1.44
N ALA A 389 37.38 13.10 -2.62
CA ALA A 389 38.69 12.76 -3.11
C ALA A 389 39.69 13.54 -2.26
N ALA A 390 40.36 12.81 -1.36
CA ALA A 390 41.65 13.07 -0.74
C ALA A 390 42.10 14.54 -0.69
N ALA A 391 42.01 15.13 0.49
CA ALA A 391 42.98 16.13 0.93
C ALA A 391 43.94 15.45 1.91
N ASP A 392 44.92 14.74 1.35
CA ASP A 392 46.21 14.45 1.98
C ASP A 392 47.27 15.03 1.04
N ASP A 393 47.70 16.26 1.38
CA ASP A 393 49.05 16.84 1.34
C ASP A 393 49.00 18.38 1.27
#